data_AF-A0A966MA00-F1
#
_entry.id   AF-A0A966MA00-F1
#
_cell.length_a   1.000
_cell.length_b   1.000
_cell.length_c   1.000
_cell.angle_alpha   90.00
_cell.angle_beta   90.00
_cell.angle_gamma   90.00
#
_symmetry.space_group_name_H-M   'P 1'
#
loop_
_entity.id
_entity.type
_entity.pdbx_description
1 polymer ?
#
loop_
_entity_poly.entity_id
_entity_poly.type
_entity_poly.pdbx_seq_one_letter_code
_entity_poly.pdbx_strand_id
1 'polypeptide(L)'
;SNYFAKAQTRLAATGTFDTVVVDGWWSRRIGGIISTTYSGTNTYKKLTKDGLRPTAVIVALGTNDVFFLSKKREYATIIRELMDAIGPLPVVWLNVHRVESATTISRSRVFNATLSRVLADYPNASVYDWVETVKKNPSLMAFDKIHLQPSGYEARTRAYLALASELAQRASDMTSTTTTTLPTTTIAPTTSVAPTTVPTTTVAP
;
A
#
# COMPACT_ATOMS: atom_id res chain seq x y z
N SER A 1 -9.66 23.12 -13.86
CA SER A 1 -10.48 21.91 -14.12
C SER A 1 -10.55 21.05 -12.85
N ASN A 2 -11.73 20.50 -12.53
CA ASN A 2 -12.01 19.76 -11.30
C ASN A 2 -11.68 18.26 -11.42
N TYR A 3 -10.51 17.93 -11.98
CA TYR A 3 -10.11 16.53 -12.13
C TYR A 3 -10.03 15.88 -10.73
N PHE A 4 -10.75 14.76 -10.54
CA PHE A 4 -10.79 14.00 -9.28
C PHE A 4 -11.14 14.83 -8.03
N ALA A 5 -12.05 15.81 -8.14
CA ALA A 5 -12.47 16.65 -7.00
C ALA A 5 -11.30 17.31 -6.23
N LYS A 6 -10.24 17.69 -6.96
CA LYS A 6 -8.99 18.27 -6.41
C LYS A 6 -8.33 17.40 -5.33
N ALA A 7 -8.41 16.07 -5.46
CA ALA A 7 -7.92 15.12 -4.46
C ALA A 7 -6.50 15.44 -3.96
N GLN A 8 -5.53 15.69 -4.87
CA GLN A 8 -4.15 15.99 -4.48
C GLN A 8 -4.05 17.25 -3.62
N THR A 9 -4.67 18.36 -4.04
CA THR A 9 -4.65 19.62 -3.30
C THR A 9 -5.30 19.45 -1.92
N ARG A 10 -6.40 18.70 -1.84
CA ARG A 10 -7.10 18.46 -0.56
C ARG A 10 -6.31 17.56 0.37
N LEU A 11 -5.67 16.51 -0.15
CA LEU A 11 -4.76 15.66 0.60
C LEU A 11 -3.57 16.48 1.13
N ALA A 12 -2.94 17.30 0.28
CA ALA A 12 -1.84 18.16 0.70
C ALA A 12 -2.28 19.17 1.79
N ALA A 13 -3.48 19.74 1.66
CA ALA A 13 -4.03 20.69 2.63
C ALA A 13 -4.28 20.10 4.03
N THR A 14 -4.28 18.77 4.17
CA THR A 14 -4.37 18.14 5.51
C THR A 14 -3.09 18.32 6.34
N GLY A 15 -1.95 18.59 5.70
CA GLY A 15 -0.64 18.66 6.38
C GLY A 15 -0.17 17.31 6.94
N THR A 16 -0.83 16.20 6.62
CA THR A 16 -0.48 14.86 7.15
C THR A 16 0.79 14.29 6.52
N PHE A 17 1.12 14.69 5.28
CA PHE A 17 2.32 14.26 4.57
C PHE A 17 3.05 15.48 4.02
N ASP A 18 4.39 15.49 4.12
CA ASP A 18 5.24 16.57 3.57
C ASP A 18 5.11 16.71 2.06
N THR A 19 4.83 15.59 1.37
CA THR A 19 4.67 15.55 -0.08
C THR A 19 3.52 14.61 -0.43
N VAL A 20 2.61 15.11 -1.27
CA VAL A 20 1.49 14.32 -1.82
C VAL A 20 1.57 14.33 -3.33
N VAL A 21 1.61 13.14 -3.93
CA VAL A 21 1.56 12.93 -5.38
C VAL A 21 0.34 12.07 -5.71
N VAL A 22 -0.50 12.55 -6.63
CA VAL A 22 -1.60 11.77 -7.21
C VAL A 22 -1.40 11.71 -8.71
N ASP A 23 -1.02 10.54 -9.22
CA ASP A 23 -0.96 10.33 -10.66
C ASP A 23 -2.22 9.62 -11.18
N GLY A 24 -2.97 10.33 -12.02
CA GLY A 24 -4.12 9.79 -12.74
C GLY A 24 -3.94 9.74 -14.26
N TRP A 25 -2.76 10.17 -14.76
CA TRP A 25 -2.50 10.25 -16.20
C TRP A 25 -1.64 9.10 -16.68
N TRP A 26 -0.50 8.86 -16.04
CA TRP A 26 0.43 7.80 -16.43
C TRP A 26 0.10 6.45 -15.78
N SER A 27 -0.71 6.43 -14.73
CA SER A 27 -1.16 5.25 -14.00
C SER A 27 -2.60 4.94 -14.36
N ARG A 28 -2.81 4.29 -15.51
CA ARG A 28 -4.15 3.86 -15.95
C ARG A 28 -4.36 2.35 -15.83
N ARG A 29 -3.27 1.59 -15.72
CA ARG A 29 -3.22 0.13 -15.56
C ARG A 29 -2.24 -0.21 -14.46
N ILE A 30 -2.30 -1.42 -13.92
CA ILE A 30 -1.40 -1.84 -12.84
C ILE A 30 0.00 -2.07 -13.40
N GLY A 31 0.14 -3.03 -14.31
CA GLY A 31 1.42 -3.52 -14.79
C GLY A 31 1.53 -3.60 -16.32
N GLY A 32 2.65 -4.16 -16.78
CA GLY A 32 3.09 -4.07 -18.18
C GLY A 32 2.51 -5.08 -19.16
N ILE A 33 1.71 -6.08 -18.72
CA ILE A 33 1.26 -7.20 -19.58
C ILE A 33 0.60 -6.71 -20.88
N ILE A 34 -0.17 -5.62 -20.81
CA ILE A 34 -0.85 -5.06 -21.98
C ILE A 34 -0.03 -3.94 -22.62
N SER A 35 0.49 -3.01 -21.82
CA SER A 35 1.46 -2.00 -22.26
C SER A 35 2.06 -1.28 -21.06
N THR A 36 3.32 -0.89 -21.20
CA THR A 36 4.10 -0.19 -20.18
C THR A 36 3.88 1.32 -20.18
N THR A 37 3.26 1.88 -21.22
CA THR A 37 3.06 3.34 -21.41
C THR A 37 2.20 3.98 -20.32
N TYR A 38 1.20 3.25 -19.82
CA TYR A 38 0.30 3.74 -18.77
C TYR A 38 0.28 2.82 -17.53
N SER A 39 1.47 2.33 -17.16
CA SER A 39 1.68 1.39 -16.06
C SER A 39 1.94 2.11 -14.74
N GLY A 40 1.08 1.89 -13.75
CA GLY A 40 1.24 2.40 -12.40
C GLY A 40 2.51 1.90 -11.73
N THR A 41 2.90 0.65 -11.96
CA THR A 41 4.19 0.11 -11.49
C THR A 41 5.38 0.90 -12.02
N ASN A 42 5.39 1.23 -13.32
CA ASN A 42 6.48 2.00 -13.91
C ASN A 42 6.48 3.45 -13.43
N THR A 43 5.30 4.06 -13.29
CA THR A 43 5.17 5.40 -12.73
C THR A 43 5.69 5.45 -11.29
N TYR A 44 5.31 4.49 -10.44
CA TYR A 44 5.79 4.40 -9.07
C TYR A 44 7.32 4.27 -9.01
N LYS A 45 7.89 3.32 -9.77
CA LYS A 45 9.35 3.14 -9.88
C LYS A 45 10.06 4.39 -10.36
N LYS A 46 9.47 5.13 -11.30
CA LYS A 46 10.02 6.39 -11.79
C LYS A 46 10.00 7.46 -10.70
N LEU A 47 8.87 7.66 -10.02
CA LEU A 47 8.75 8.65 -8.94
C LEU A 47 9.77 8.39 -7.82
N THR A 48 9.93 7.14 -7.40
CA THR A 48 10.91 6.79 -6.35
C THR A 48 12.35 6.95 -6.81
N LYS A 49 12.65 6.57 -8.06
CA LYS A 49 13.95 6.82 -8.69
C LYS A 49 14.27 8.32 -8.79
N ASP A 50 13.28 9.15 -9.08
CA ASP A 50 13.40 10.61 -9.20
C ASP A 50 13.45 11.31 -7.82
N GLY A 51 13.40 10.57 -6.72
CA GLY A 51 13.65 11.09 -5.37
C GLY A 51 12.45 11.06 -4.43
N LEU A 52 11.25 10.68 -4.89
CA LEU A 52 10.11 10.50 -3.99
C LEU A 52 10.43 9.41 -2.95
N ARG A 53 10.08 9.65 -1.69
CA ARG A 53 10.23 8.69 -0.59
C ARG A 53 8.85 8.45 0.05
N PRO A 54 8.00 7.62 -0.55
CA PRO A 54 6.67 7.36 0.00
C PRO A 54 6.79 6.69 1.38
N THR A 55 5.96 7.11 2.32
CA THR A 55 5.77 6.43 3.62
C THR A 55 4.47 5.63 3.67
N ALA A 56 3.55 5.88 2.72
CA ALA A 56 2.31 5.14 2.53
C ALA A 56 1.79 5.29 1.09
N VAL A 57 0.94 4.36 0.64
CA VAL A 57 0.39 4.35 -0.73
C VAL A 57 -1.09 4.00 -0.76
N ILE A 58 -1.88 4.78 -1.51
CA ILE A 58 -3.26 4.43 -1.89
C ILE A 58 -3.24 4.03 -3.37
N VAL A 59 -3.75 2.84 -3.68
CA VAL A 59 -3.84 2.32 -5.05
C VAL A 59 -5.31 2.27 -5.50
N ALA A 60 -5.61 2.95 -6.61
CA ALA A 60 -6.94 2.96 -7.25
C ALA A 60 -6.86 2.49 -8.71
N LEU A 61 -6.13 1.40 -8.93
CA LEU A 61 -5.88 0.78 -10.24
C LEU A 61 -6.62 -0.57 -10.36
N GLY A 62 -6.78 -1.04 -11.60
CA GLY A 62 -7.43 -2.31 -11.93
C GLY A 62 -8.65 -2.18 -12.85
N THR A 63 -9.30 -1.01 -12.89
CA THR A 63 -10.49 -0.78 -13.73
C THR A 63 -10.20 -1.06 -15.21
N ASN A 64 -9.07 -0.61 -15.75
CA ASN A 64 -8.71 -0.88 -17.14
C ASN A 64 -8.19 -2.31 -17.32
N ASP A 65 -7.46 -2.86 -16.34
CA ASP A 65 -6.93 -4.21 -16.39
C ASP A 65 -8.04 -5.27 -16.50
N VAL A 66 -9.19 -5.05 -15.84
CA VAL A 66 -10.40 -5.90 -15.96
C VAL A 66 -10.94 -5.96 -17.40
N PHE A 67 -10.71 -4.93 -18.22
CA PHE A 67 -11.14 -4.95 -19.63
C PHE A 67 -10.24 -5.80 -20.51
N PHE A 68 -8.93 -5.73 -20.27
CA PHE A 68 -7.96 -6.40 -21.13
C PHE A 68 -7.61 -7.82 -20.68
N LEU A 69 -7.60 -8.07 -19.37
CA LEU A 69 -7.22 -9.34 -18.77
C LEU A 69 -8.45 -10.08 -18.27
N SER A 70 -8.28 -11.37 -17.99
CA SER A 70 -9.39 -12.19 -17.49
C SER A 70 -8.97 -13.29 -16.52
N LYS A 71 -7.68 -13.64 -16.46
CA LYS A 71 -7.22 -14.80 -15.71
C LYS A 71 -6.68 -14.40 -14.34
N LYS A 72 -7.02 -15.18 -13.32
CA LYS A 72 -6.48 -15.07 -11.94
C LYS A 72 -4.94 -14.96 -11.91
N ARG A 73 -4.24 -15.72 -12.75
CA ARG A 73 -2.77 -15.67 -12.82
C ARG A 73 -2.25 -14.31 -13.31
N GLU A 74 -2.89 -13.72 -14.31
CA GLU A 74 -2.49 -12.44 -14.90
C GLU A 74 -2.68 -11.31 -13.88
N TYR A 75 -3.83 -11.28 -13.21
CA TYR A 75 -4.09 -10.34 -12.13
C TYR A 75 -3.11 -10.51 -10.97
N ALA A 76 -2.85 -11.76 -10.54
CA ALA A 76 -1.91 -12.00 -9.46
C ALA A 76 -0.50 -11.50 -9.79
N THR A 77 -0.04 -11.72 -11.03
CA THR A 77 1.27 -11.24 -11.50
C THR A 77 1.37 -9.71 -11.39
N ILE A 78 0.43 -8.96 -11.98
CA ILE A 78 0.52 -7.49 -11.98
C ILE A 78 0.31 -6.88 -10.60
N ILE A 79 -0.55 -7.48 -9.76
CA ILE A 79 -0.76 -7.01 -8.38
C ILE A 79 0.53 -7.19 -7.57
N ARG A 80 1.17 -8.37 -7.62
CA ARG A 80 2.45 -8.60 -6.95
C ARG A 80 3.55 -7.70 -7.47
N GLU A 81 3.62 -7.52 -8.79
CA GLU A 81 4.63 -6.63 -9.40
C GLU A 81 4.57 -5.20 -8.82
N LEU A 82 3.37 -4.65 -8.60
CA LEU A 82 3.23 -3.33 -7.98
C LEU A 82 3.54 -3.39 -6.48
N MET A 83 3.02 -4.38 -5.76
CA MET A 83 3.26 -4.51 -4.32
C MET A 83 4.74 -4.71 -3.97
N ASP A 84 5.45 -5.54 -4.75
CA ASP A 84 6.90 -5.76 -4.60
C ASP A 84 7.69 -4.47 -4.90
N ALA A 85 7.23 -3.67 -5.87
CA ALA A 85 7.83 -2.36 -6.14
C ALA A 85 7.60 -1.36 -5.00
N ILE A 86 6.42 -1.40 -4.35
CA ILE A 86 6.11 -0.58 -3.18
C ILE A 86 6.92 -1.01 -1.96
N GLY A 87 7.12 -2.32 -1.78
CA GLY A 87 7.82 -2.88 -0.64
C GLY A 87 6.96 -2.90 0.63
N PRO A 88 7.56 -2.78 1.82
CA PRO A 88 6.89 -3.04 3.09
C PRO A 88 5.99 -1.89 3.59
N LEU A 89 5.71 -0.88 2.76
CA LEU A 89 4.94 0.29 3.20
C LEU A 89 3.47 -0.05 3.51
N PRO A 90 2.80 0.74 4.37
CA PRO A 90 1.35 0.74 4.49
C PRO A 90 0.67 1.00 3.13
N VAL A 91 -0.21 0.08 2.71
CA VAL A 91 -0.93 0.14 1.44
C VAL A 91 -2.42 -0.05 1.66
N VAL A 92 -3.24 0.78 1.01
CA VAL A 92 -4.66 0.50 0.81
C VAL A 92 -4.95 0.45 -0.69
N TRP A 93 -5.57 -0.64 -1.15
CA TRP A 93 -5.97 -0.81 -2.55
C TRP A 93 -7.50 -0.86 -2.68
N LEU A 94 -8.08 0.04 -3.48
CA LEU A 94 -9.51 0.04 -3.77
C LEU A 94 -9.87 -1.11 -4.71
N ASN A 95 -10.84 -1.93 -4.32
CA ASN A 95 -11.39 -2.94 -5.23
C ASN A 95 -12.15 -2.28 -6.42
N VAL A 96 -12.38 -3.04 -7.48
CA VAL A 96 -12.89 -2.51 -8.76
C VAL A 96 -14.39 -2.76 -8.91
N HIS A 97 -15.12 -1.69 -9.20
CA HIS A 97 -16.51 -1.73 -9.64
C HIS A 97 -16.59 -1.38 -11.14
N ARG A 98 -16.42 -2.38 -12.01
CA ARG A 98 -16.56 -2.23 -13.47
C ARG A 98 -17.60 -3.21 -13.99
N VAL A 99 -18.78 -2.68 -14.33
CA VAL A 99 -20.00 -3.48 -14.49
C VAL A 99 -20.82 -3.11 -15.73
N GLU A 100 -20.18 -2.54 -16.74
CA GLU A 100 -20.82 -2.14 -18.00
C GLU A 100 -21.30 -3.34 -18.83
N SER A 101 -20.76 -4.54 -18.61
CA SER A 101 -21.13 -5.77 -19.33
C SER A 101 -21.06 -7.01 -18.45
N ALA A 102 -21.72 -8.11 -18.85
CA ALA A 102 -21.61 -9.39 -18.14
C ALA A 102 -20.16 -9.90 -18.05
N THR A 103 -19.37 -9.65 -19.11
CA THR A 103 -17.94 -9.98 -19.18
C THR A 103 -17.15 -9.22 -18.11
N THR A 104 -17.31 -7.90 -18.03
CA THR A 104 -16.58 -7.09 -17.04
C THR A 104 -17.07 -7.32 -15.61
N ILE A 105 -18.36 -7.61 -15.40
CA ILE A 105 -18.88 -8.07 -14.10
C ILE A 105 -18.14 -9.34 -13.64
N SER A 106 -18.05 -10.35 -14.50
CA SER A 106 -17.37 -11.60 -14.18
C SER A 106 -15.89 -11.36 -13.88
N ARG A 107 -15.21 -10.59 -14.71
CA ARG A 107 -13.78 -10.28 -14.57
C ARG A 107 -13.48 -9.41 -13.35
N SER A 108 -14.32 -8.43 -13.00
CA SER A 108 -14.21 -7.65 -11.76
C SER A 108 -14.32 -8.55 -10.53
N ARG A 109 -15.21 -9.56 -10.52
CA ARG A 109 -15.27 -10.54 -9.42
C ARG A 109 -13.97 -11.32 -9.30
N VAL A 110 -13.44 -11.84 -10.41
CA VAL A 110 -12.16 -12.58 -10.41
C VAL A 110 -11.01 -11.67 -9.96
N PHE A 111 -10.95 -10.43 -10.44
CA PHE A 111 -9.95 -9.44 -10.04
C PHE A 111 -10.00 -9.17 -8.54
N ASN A 112 -11.17 -8.79 -7.99
CA ASN A 112 -11.33 -8.43 -6.58
C ASN A 112 -11.02 -9.60 -5.63
N ALA A 113 -11.42 -10.83 -6.00
CA ALA A 113 -11.06 -12.03 -5.26
C ALA A 113 -9.55 -12.30 -5.31
N THR A 114 -8.92 -12.05 -6.45
CA THR A 114 -7.47 -12.19 -6.61
C THR A 114 -6.71 -11.14 -5.83
N LEU A 115 -7.17 -9.89 -5.84
CA LEU A 115 -6.63 -8.78 -5.07
C LEU A 115 -6.61 -9.11 -3.58
N SER A 116 -7.76 -9.49 -3.02
CA SER A 116 -7.87 -9.84 -1.61
C SER A 116 -6.92 -10.98 -1.22
N ARG A 117 -6.85 -12.04 -2.05
CA ARG A 117 -5.93 -13.16 -1.83
C ARG A 117 -4.47 -12.73 -1.87
N VAL A 118 -4.07 -11.93 -2.85
CA VAL A 118 -2.67 -11.51 -3.01
C VAL A 118 -2.25 -10.54 -1.92
N LEU A 119 -3.10 -9.59 -1.53
CA LEU A 119 -2.76 -8.65 -0.46
C LEU A 119 -2.62 -9.32 0.91
N ALA A 120 -3.19 -10.51 1.12
CA ALA A 120 -2.93 -11.30 2.33
C ALA A 120 -1.45 -11.73 2.46
N ASP A 121 -0.70 -11.75 1.36
CA ASP A 121 0.76 -12.02 1.36
C ASP A 121 1.57 -10.77 1.82
N TYR A 122 0.93 -9.59 1.96
CA TYR A 122 1.58 -8.31 2.29
C TYR A 122 0.99 -7.75 3.60
N PRO A 123 1.67 -7.90 4.76
CA PRO A 123 1.07 -7.66 6.08
C PRO A 123 0.63 -6.22 6.35
N ASN A 124 1.22 -5.25 5.64
CA ASN A 124 0.88 -3.83 5.76
C ASN A 124 -0.13 -3.36 4.71
N ALA A 125 -0.67 -4.28 3.89
CA ALA A 125 -1.62 -3.99 2.84
C ALA A 125 -3.06 -4.34 3.26
N SER A 126 -4.02 -3.60 2.71
CA SER A 126 -5.45 -3.88 2.93
C SER A 126 -6.28 -3.47 1.71
N VAL A 127 -7.49 -4.04 1.59
CA VAL A 127 -8.46 -3.70 0.54
C VAL A 127 -9.46 -2.69 1.10
N TYR A 128 -9.70 -1.60 0.36
CA TYR A 128 -10.86 -0.75 0.59
C TYR A 128 -12.01 -1.18 -0.33
N ASP A 129 -13.19 -1.41 0.26
CA ASP A 129 -14.37 -1.86 -0.47
C ASP A 129 -15.11 -0.71 -1.19
N TRP A 130 -14.54 -0.27 -2.30
CA TRP A 130 -15.16 0.72 -3.18
C TRP A 130 -16.44 0.18 -3.84
N VAL A 131 -16.51 -1.13 -4.11
CA VAL A 131 -17.69 -1.80 -4.66
C VAL A 131 -18.89 -1.59 -3.76
N GLU A 132 -18.75 -1.79 -2.44
CA GLU A 132 -19.85 -1.59 -1.50
C GLU A 132 -20.31 -0.13 -1.44
N THR A 133 -19.37 0.82 -1.46
CA THR A 133 -19.69 2.26 -1.52
C THR A 133 -20.54 2.61 -2.74
N VAL A 134 -20.20 2.08 -3.91
CA VAL A 134 -20.96 2.30 -5.15
C VAL A 134 -22.29 1.56 -5.14
N LYS A 135 -22.36 0.33 -4.62
CA LYS A 135 -23.63 -0.42 -4.51
C LYS A 135 -24.66 0.31 -3.67
N LYS A 136 -24.24 0.90 -2.54
CA LYS A 136 -25.12 1.70 -1.68
C LYS A 136 -25.53 3.03 -2.33
N ASN A 137 -24.72 3.53 -3.27
CA ASN A 137 -24.90 4.84 -3.89
C ASN A 137 -24.66 4.76 -5.42
N PRO A 138 -25.53 4.09 -6.18
CA PRO A 138 -25.29 3.86 -7.61
C PRO A 138 -25.20 5.15 -8.43
N SER A 139 -25.81 6.25 -7.95
CA SER A 139 -25.72 7.59 -8.55
C SER A 139 -24.32 8.21 -8.55
N LEU A 140 -23.36 7.62 -7.82
CA LEU A 140 -21.96 8.05 -7.87
C LEU A 140 -21.31 7.73 -9.23
N MET A 141 -21.82 6.74 -9.97
CA MET A 141 -21.32 6.33 -11.27
C MET A 141 -22.01 7.10 -12.40
N ALA A 142 -21.26 7.39 -13.46
CA ALA A 142 -21.80 7.86 -14.72
C ALA A 142 -22.54 6.72 -15.44
N PHE A 143 -23.28 7.07 -16.51
CA PHE A 143 -24.10 6.12 -17.27
C PHE A 143 -23.31 4.95 -17.86
N ASP A 144 -22.03 5.15 -18.17
CA ASP A 144 -21.13 4.12 -18.71
C ASP A 144 -20.63 3.12 -17.67
N LYS A 145 -20.94 3.34 -16.37
CA LYS A 145 -20.57 2.47 -15.25
C LYS A 145 -19.05 2.31 -15.07
N ILE A 146 -18.27 3.22 -15.64
CA ILE A 146 -16.80 3.27 -15.55
C ILE A 146 -16.38 4.58 -14.89
N HIS A 147 -16.87 5.72 -15.39
CA HIS A 147 -16.52 7.02 -14.87
C HIS A 147 -17.39 7.40 -13.67
N LEU A 148 -16.88 8.31 -12.85
CA LEU A 148 -17.62 8.87 -11.72
C LEU A 148 -18.34 10.15 -12.16
N GLN A 149 -19.50 10.39 -11.57
CA GLN A 149 -20.11 11.72 -11.57
C GLN A 149 -19.31 12.65 -10.63
N PRO A 150 -19.55 13.98 -10.67
CA PRO A 150 -18.94 14.90 -9.72
C PRO A 150 -19.12 14.48 -8.25
N SER A 151 -20.30 13.99 -7.87
CA SER A 151 -20.59 13.43 -6.53
C SER A 151 -19.77 12.17 -6.24
N GLY A 152 -19.55 11.31 -7.23
CA GLY A 152 -18.69 10.13 -7.13
C GLY A 152 -17.23 10.49 -6.91
N TYR A 153 -16.72 11.50 -7.63
CA TYR A 153 -15.36 12.00 -7.38
C TYR A 153 -15.24 12.60 -5.98
N GLU A 154 -16.25 13.32 -5.48
CA GLU A 154 -16.27 13.84 -4.12
C GLU A 154 -16.25 12.70 -3.08
N ALA A 155 -17.09 11.69 -3.24
CA ALA A 155 -17.14 10.53 -2.35
C ALA A 155 -15.80 9.78 -2.32
N ARG A 156 -15.19 9.55 -3.48
CA ARG A 156 -13.86 8.92 -3.58
C ARG A 156 -12.77 9.77 -2.92
N THR A 157 -12.80 11.09 -3.09
CA THR A 157 -11.85 11.99 -2.44
C THR A 157 -12.00 11.99 -0.92
N ARG A 158 -13.23 11.93 -0.39
CA ARG A 158 -13.44 11.76 1.07
C ARG A 158 -12.90 10.43 1.58
N ALA A 159 -13.08 9.34 0.83
CA ALA A 159 -12.46 8.07 1.17
C ALA A 159 -10.93 8.18 1.20
N TYR A 160 -10.31 8.83 0.21
CA TYR A 160 -8.86 9.04 0.21
C TYR A 160 -8.36 9.84 1.41
N LEU A 161 -9.08 10.89 1.82
CA LEU A 161 -8.71 11.67 3.01
C LEU A 161 -8.75 10.82 4.29
N ALA A 162 -9.78 10.00 4.46
CA ALA A 162 -9.87 9.09 5.61
C ALA A 162 -8.75 8.03 5.59
N LEU A 163 -8.52 7.41 4.43
CA LEU A 163 -7.46 6.41 4.25
C LEU A 163 -6.07 7.00 4.46
N ALA A 164 -5.83 8.23 4.02
CA ALA A 164 -4.57 8.92 4.20
C ALA A 164 -4.24 9.14 5.69
N SER A 165 -5.23 9.52 6.49
CA SER A 165 -5.07 9.67 7.94
C SER A 165 -4.75 8.33 8.62
N GLU A 166 -5.46 7.26 8.25
CA GLU A 166 -5.20 5.91 8.78
C GLU A 166 -3.80 5.41 8.41
N LEU A 167 -3.40 5.59 7.16
CA LEU A 167 -2.09 5.18 6.66
C LEU A 167 -0.95 5.96 7.33
N ALA A 168 -1.13 7.25 7.63
CA ALA A 168 -0.15 8.06 8.34
C ALA A 168 0.09 7.55 9.77
N GLN A 169 -0.98 7.13 10.46
CA GLN A 169 -0.87 6.48 11.76
C GLN A 169 -0.05 5.19 11.66
N ARG A 170 -0.40 4.30 10.72
CA ARG A 170 0.34 3.04 10.52
C ARG A 170 1.82 3.26 10.20
N ALA A 171 2.14 4.26 9.38
CA ALA A 171 3.54 4.60 9.06
C ALA A 171 4.31 5.08 10.30
N SER A 172 3.65 5.83 11.19
CA SER A 172 4.23 6.28 12.47
C SER A 172 4.48 5.12 13.44
N ASP A 173 3.53 4.18 13.52
CA ASP A 173 3.63 2.99 14.39
C ASP A 173 4.78 2.06 13.96
N MET A 174 4.97 1.88 12.65
CA MET A 174 6.07 1.09 12.08
C MET A 174 7.45 1.69 12.41
N THR A 175 7.56 3.01 12.40
CA THR A 175 8.82 3.71 12.72
C THR A 175 9.17 3.54 14.20
N SER A 176 8.16 3.64 15.07
CA SER A 176 8.32 3.51 16.53
C SER A 176 8.70 2.10 16.98
N THR A 177 8.20 1.06 16.30
CA THR A 177 8.52 -0.35 16.61
C THR A 177 10.00 -0.68 16.35
N THR A 178 10.59 -0.08 15.32
CA THR A 178 11.99 -0.32 14.93
C THR A 178 12.98 0.27 15.94
N THR A 179 12.62 1.33 16.66
CA THR A 179 13.47 1.96 17.69
C THR A 179 13.51 1.15 19.00
N THR A 180 12.50 0.32 19.27
CA THR A 180 12.36 -0.39 20.55
C THR A 180 13.14 -1.73 20.59
N THR A 181 13.60 -2.25 19.45
CA THR A 181 14.25 -3.58 19.37
C THR A 181 15.77 -3.60 19.46
N LEU A 182 16.46 -2.53 19.91
CA LEU A 182 17.87 -2.68 20.29
C LEU A 182 17.94 -3.46 21.62
N PRO A 183 18.48 -4.70 21.66
CA PRO A 183 18.78 -5.33 22.93
C PRO A 183 19.86 -4.48 23.60
N THR A 184 19.52 -3.88 24.73
CA THR A 184 20.55 -3.42 25.67
C THR A 184 21.17 -4.70 26.22
N THR A 185 22.29 -5.12 25.64
CA THR A 185 23.15 -6.14 26.25
C THR A 185 23.74 -5.51 27.50
N THR A 186 23.02 -5.59 28.62
CA THR A 186 23.59 -5.32 29.94
C THR A 186 24.62 -6.41 30.21
N ILE A 187 25.89 -6.10 29.97
CA ILE A 187 27.00 -6.93 30.45
C ILE A 187 26.92 -6.87 31.98
N ALA A 188 26.55 -7.99 32.59
CA ALA A 188 26.60 -8.15 34.04
C ALA A 188 28.06 -7.97 34.50
N PRO A 189 28.33 -7.23 35.59
CA PRO A 189 29.68 -7.12 36.13
C PRO A 189 30.14 -8.50 36.59
N THR A 190 31.22 -9.00 36.00
CA THR A 190 31.93 -10.18 36.48
C THR A 190 32.54 -9.86 37.84
N THR A 191 31.99 -10.45 38.89
CA THR A 191 32.63 -10.50 40.21
C THR A 191 33.95 -11.27 40.09
N SER A 192 35.05 -10.53 40.20
CA SER A 192 36.41 -11.08 40.34
C SER A 192 36.52 -11.76 41.71
N VAL A 193 36.66 -13.08 41.70
CA VAL A 193 36.98 -13.86 42.92
C VAL A 193 38.49 -13.82 43.11
N ALA A 194 38.92 -13.36 44.29
CA ALA A 194 40.32 -13.26 44.66
C ALA A 194 41.02 -14.63 44.68
N PRO A 195 42.31 -14.72 44.31
CA PRO A 195 43.05 -15.98 44.35
C PRO A 195 43.26 -16.43 45.81
N THR A 196 42.90 -17.69 46.08
CA THR A 196 43.18 -18.35 47.36
C THR A 196 44.65 -18.77 47.38
N THR A 197 45.39 -18.30 48.39
CA THR A 197 46.78 -18.68 48.66
C THR A 197 46.82 -20.09 49.26
N VAL A 198 47.67 -20.95 48.70
CA VAL A 198 47.98 -22.29 49.24
C VAL A 198 49.13 -22.16 50.25
N PRO A 199 49.05 -22.75 51.46
CA PRO A 199 50.19 -22.78 52.37
C PRO A 199 51.19 -23.85 51.95
N THR A 200 52.46 -23.45 51.85
CA THR A 200 53.61 -24.31 51.65
C THR A 200 53.98 -24.99 52.96
N THR A 201 53.93 -26.33 53.01
CA THR A 201 54.46 -27.09 54.15
C THR A 201 55.90 -27.52 53.84
N THR A 202 56.85 -26.92 54.57
CA THR A 202 58.26 -27.32 54.63
C THR A 202 58.40 -28.55 55.51
N VAL A 203 59.10 -29.59 55.03
CA VAL A 203 59.64 -30.67 55.87
C VAL A 203 61.14 -30.78 55.60
N ALA A 204 61.91 -30.68 56.68
CA ALA A 204 63.31 -31.05 56.82
C ALA A 204 63.55 -31.45 58.29
N PRO A 205 64.62 -32.17 58.65
CA PRO A 205 65.60 -32.87 57.82
C PRO A 205 65.45 -34.40 57.85
#